data_AF-A0AAF0ZQN4-F1
#
_entry.id   AF-A0AAF0ZQN4-F1
#
_cell.length_a   1.000
_cell.length_b   1.000
_cell.length_c   1.000
_cell.angle_alpha   90.00
_cell.angle_beta   90.00
_cell.angle_gamma   90.00
#
_symmetry.space_group_name_H-M   'P 1'
#
loop_
_entity.id
_entity.type
_entity.pdbx_description
1 polymer ?
#
loop_
_entity_poly.entity_id
_entity_poly.type
_entity_poly.pdbx_seq_one_letter_code
_entity_poly.pdbx_strand_id
1 'polypeptide(L)'
;MFQFDECHVILSAEKDDQIKQSQAKVVKTIEKRSLLPRLVFLSIQCASSSVKGNVEANGSVFDPKLSSELRLLLERYANILGFSFQDAVGMAFDISSGLKDAEAWSCNLIDWMNFVVFLNAWNLYSHEVDRDSNKHGSTWLLVNLILKKYILDKVRSMGALESSPGCDLPHLVLLVTEPLAWHIMVIQCCARSLLPSGKRKKKGGPSEQCNIELCQEVQDSIRCVCETIELVRDWLNQQMSKSDNDKSESILSSLKIDGELGPGKVYRVIETLTSSSTIDRGLGDVITRALQSWSPADISRKIITSQRTALSNFLRICDSKIKSVKELKAQL
;
A
#
# COMPACT_ATOMS: atom_id res chain seq x y z
N MET A 1 -6.02 21.41 52.36
CA MET A 1 -7.16 21.12 51.48
C MET A 1 -6.97 21.75 50.09
N PHE A 2 -5.78 21.65 49.48
CA PHE A 2 -5.49 22.32 48.18
C PHE A 2 -4.74 21.44 47.17
N GLN A 3 -4.55 20.14 47.44
CA GLN A 3 -3.69 19.27 46.62
C GLN A 3 -4.47 18.29 45.71
N PHE A 4 -5.81 18.29 45.78
CA PHE A 4 -6.67 17.41 44.97
C PHE A 4 -7.19 18.08 43.68
N ASP A 5 -7.26 19.42 43.62
CA ASP A 5 -7.78 20.13 42.44
C ASP A 5 -6.73 20.26 41.31
N GLU A 6 -5.44 20.37 41.63
CA GLU A 6 -4.38 20.49 40.59
C GLU A 6 -4.19 19.20 39.77
N CYS A 7 -4.25 18.03 40.40
CA CYS A 7 -4.15 16.75 39.67
C CYS A 7 -5.33 16.55 38.71
N HIS A 8 -6.53 17.01 39.05
CA HIS A 8 -7.72 16.84 38.22
C HIS A 8 -7.72 17.76 36.98
N VAL A 9 -7.16 18.96 37.12
CA VAL A 9 -6.99 19.93 36.01
C VAL A 9 -5.88 19.51 35.05
N ILE A 10 -4.77 18.96 35.56
CA ILE A 10 -3.67 18.43 34.73
C ILE A 10 -4.14 17.21 33.93
N LEU A 11 -4.85 16.27 34.56
CA LEU A 11 -5.42 15.10 33.89
C LEU A 11 -6.52 15.44 32.87
N SER A 12 -7.28 16.53 33.07
CA SER A 12 -8.27 16.98 32.08
C SER A 12 -7.61 17.66 30.88
N ALA A 13 -6.59 18.49 31.11
CA ALA A 13 -5.84 19.17 30.05
C ALA A 13 -5.06 18.19 29.15
N GLU A 14 -4.41 17.18 29.73
CA GLU A 14 -3.72 16.12 28.97
C GLU A 14 -4.70 15.30 28.11
N LYS A 15 -5.90 15.05 28.62
CA LYS A 15 -6.95 14.31 27.92
C LYS A 15 -7.54 15.13 26.76
N ASP A 16 -7.72 16.42 26.95
CA ASP A 16 -8.19 17.34 25.90
C ASP A 16 -7.16 17.51 24.77
N ASP A 17 -5.86 17.53 25.09
CA ASP A 17 -4.80 17.60 24.08
C ASP A 17 -4.66 16.28 23.30
N GLN A 18 -4.82 15.12 23.95
CA GLN A 18 -4.91 13.83 23.24
C GLN A 18 -6.12 13.77 22.29
N ILE A 19 -7.26 14.30 22.72
CA ILE A 19 -8.47 14.36 21.87
C ILE A 19 -8.22 15.26 20.67
N LYS A 20 -7.67 16.47 20.85
CA LYS A 20 -7.33 17.38 19.74
C LYS A 20 -6.32 16.76 18.76
N GLN A 21 -5.29 16.10 19.28
CA GLN A 21 -4.30 15.42 18.44
C GLN A 21 -4.92 14.28 17.63
N SER A 22 -5.82 13.51 18.24
CA SER A 22 -6.55 12.44 17.56
C SER A 22 -7.47 12.98 16.45
N GLN A 23 -8.19 14.09 16.72
CA GLN A 23 -9.04 14.75 15.73
C GLN A 23 -8.24 15.31 14.56
N ALA A 24 -7.10 15.97 14.83
CA ALA A 24 -6.21 16.47 13.80
C ALA A 24 -5.69 15.33 12.90
N LYS A 25 -5.38 14.17 13.47
CA LYS A 25 -4.96 12.98 12.72
C LYS A 25 -6.10 12.43 11.84
N VAL A 26 -7.34 12.41 12.33
CA VAL A 26 -8.52 11.99 11.56
C VAL A 26 -8.76 12.94 10.39
N VAL A 27 -8.73 14.26 10.62
CA VAL A 27 -8.93 15.26 9.57
C VAL A 27 -7.87 15.11 8.47
N LYS A 28 -6.59 14.99 8.83
CA LYS A 28 -5.51 14.74 7.84
C LYS A 28 -5.74 13.44 7.05
N THR A 29 -6.25 12.40 7.70
CA THR A 29 -6.56 11.12 7.05
C THR A 29 -7.70 11.27 6.03
N ILE A 30 -8.78 11.97 6.41
CA ILE A 30 -9.93 12.23 5.54
C ILE A 30 -9.50 13.09 4.35
N GLU A 31 -8.78 14.18 4.62
CA GLU A 31 -8.25 15.08 3.60
C GLU A 31 -7.42 14.30 2.60
N LYS A 32 -6.41 13.56 3.04
CA LYS A 32 -5.58 12.70 2.19
C LYS A 32 -6.40 11.74 1.33
N ARG A 33 -7.35 11.02 1.94
CA ARG A 33 -8.20 10.05 1.23
C ARG A 33 -9.11 10.74 0.20
N SER A 34 -9.53 11.97 0.46
CA SER A 34 -10.34 12.76 -0.48
C SER A 34 -9.56 13.26 -1.70
N LEU A 35 -8.22 13.41 -1.60
CA LEU A 35 -7.38 13.82 -2.72
C LEU A 35 -7.15 12.70 -3.74
N LEU A 36 -7.12 11.44 -3.28
CA LEU A 36 -6.73 10.28 -4.10
C LEU A 36 -7.51 10.17 -5.42
N PRO A 37 -8.86 10.26 -5.47
CA PRO A 37 -9.59 10.13 -6.73
C PRO A 37 -9.16 11.18 -7.76
N ARG A 38 -8.93 12.42 -7.32
CA ARG A 38 -8.53 13.52 -8.23
C ARG A 38 -7.08 13.37 -8.68
N LEU A 39 -6.17 12.97 -7.78
CA LEU A 39 -4.79 12.66 -8.11
C LEU A 39 -4.71 11.54 -9.16
N VAL A 40 -5.41 10.43 -8.95
CA VAL A 40 -5.47 9.31 -9.90
C VAL A 40 -5.98 9.78 -11.27
N PHE A 41 -7.07 10.54 -11.29
CA PHE A 41 -7.60 11.08 -12.54
C PHE A 41 -6.58 11.95 -13.28
N LEU A 42 -5.97 12.92 -12.60
CA LEU A 42 -5.01 13.84 -13.23
C LEU A 42 -3.73 13.13 -13.67
N SER A 43 -3.25 12.14 -12.91
CA SER A 43 -2.10 11.32 -13.27
C SER A 43 -2.33 10.53 -14.55
N ILE A 44 -3.53 9.97 -14.75
CA ILE A 44 -3.91 9.30 -16.01
C ILE A 44 -3.87 10.28 -17.18
N GLN A 45 -4.43 11.48 -16.99
CA GLN A 45 -4.48 12.51 -18.03
C GLN A 45 -3.07 12.99 -18.42
N CYS A 46 -2.20 13.25 -17.43
CA CYS A 46 -0.81 13.64 -17.66
C CYS A 46 -0.03 12.54 -18.39
N ALA A 47 -0.15 11.28 -17.94
CA ALA A 47 0.54 10.14 -18.52
C ALA A 47 0.09 9.83 -19.97
N SER A 48 -1.19 10.01 -20.31
CA SER A 48 -1.63 9.82 -21.70
C SER A 48 -1.15 10.95 -22.63
N SER A 49 -1.06 12.17 -22.10
CA SER A 49 -0.77 13.36 -22.88
C SER A 49 0.73 13.58 -23.12
N SER A 50 1.60 13.04 -22.25
CA SER A 50 3.05 13.06 -22.46
C SER A 50 3.45 12.35 -23.77
N VAL A 51 2.75 11.25 -24.11
CA VAL A 51 3.01 10.46 -25.33
C VAL A 51 2.29 11.04 -26.56
N LYS A 52 1.05 11.52 -26.37
CA LYS A 52 0.25 12.16 -27.43
C LYS A 52 0.61 13.64 -27.47
N GLY A 53 1.81 13.98 -27.95
CA GLY A 53 2.27 15.37 -27.98
C GLY A 53 1.17 16.34 -28.44
N ASN A 54 0.74 17.23 -27.54
CA ASN A 54 -0.26 18.32 -27.59
C ASN A 54 -1.53 18.21 -28.48
N VAL A 55 -1.74 17.15 -29.25
CA VAL A 55 -2.85 17.00 -30.20
C VAL A 55 -3.40 15.59 -30.07
N GLU A 56 -4.51 15.46 -29.35
CA GLU A 56 -5.27 14.23 -29.30
C GLU A 56 -5.86 13.90 -30.68
N ALA A 57 -6.22 12.62 -30.91
CA ALA A 57 -6.85 12.15 -32.14
C ALA A 57 -8.18 12.85 -32.49
N ASN A 58 -8.73 13.63 -31.56
CA ASN A 58 -9.96 14.42 -31.72
C ASN A 58 -9.72 15.93 -31.86
N GLY A 59 -8.46 16.40 -31.96
CA GLY A 59 -8.13 17.84 -32.07
C GLY A 59 -8.22 18.63 -30.76
N SER A 60 -8.48 17.95 -29.63
CA SER A 60 -8.43 18.53 -28.28
C SER A 60 -6.97 18.61 -27.82
N VAL A 61 -6.56 19.80 -27.38
CA VAL A 61 -5.24 20.07 -26.80
C VAL A 61 -5.33 19.77 -25.30
N PHE A 62 -4.37 19.03 -24.76
CA PHE A 62 -4.28 18.80 -23.31
C PHE A 62 -4.26 20.15 -22.59
N ASP A 63 -5.18 20.34 -21.64
CA ASP A 63 -5.27 21.58 -20.86
C ASP A 63 -4.09 21.65 -19.88
N PRO A 64 -3.13 22.59 -20.04
CA PRO A 64 -2.00 22.74 -19.14
C PRO A 64 -2.42 22.98 -17.69
N LYS A 65 -3.66 23.46 -17.47
CA LYS A 65 -4.22 23.63 -16.14
C LYS A 65 -4.31 22.31 -15.38
N LEU A 66 -4.50 21.18 -16.04
CA LEU A 66 -4.56 19.86 -15.39
C LEU A 66 -3.21 19.46 -14.77
N SER A 67 -2.10 19.76 -15.45
CA SER A 67 -0.76 19.54 -14.89
C SER A 67 -0.49 20.48 -13.71
N SER A 68 -0.90 21.75 -13.81
CA SER A 68 -0.77 22.70 -12.70
C SER A 68 -1.66 22.34 -11.50
N GLU A 69 -2.83 21.76 -11.74
CA GLU A 69 -3.69 21.26 -10.68
C GLU A 69 -3.04 20.06 -9.98
N LEU A 70 -2.48 19.12 -10.76
CA LEU A 70 -1.77 17.97 -10.21
C LEU A 70 -0.58 18.42 -9.35
N ARG A 71 0.17 19.43 -9.80
CA ARG A 71 1.23 20.07 -9.02
C ARG A 71 0.73 20.56 -7.66
N LEU A 72 -0.34 21.36 -7.65
CA LEU A 72 -0.91 21.92 -6.41
C LEU A 72 -1.39 20.84 -5.45
N LEU A 73 -2.00 19.78 -5.98
CA LEU A 73 -2.43 18.64 -5.15
C LEU A 73 -1.24 17.84 -4.59
N LEU A 74 -0.14 17.71 -5.34
CA LEU A 74 1.10 17.11 -4.86
C LEU A 74 1.76 17.95 -3.76
N GLU A 75 1.75 19.28 -3.89
CA GLU A 75 2.21 20.19 -2.83
C GLU A 75 1.37 20.02 -1.56
N ARG A 76 0.04 19.95 -1.70
CA ARG A 76 -0.86 19.68 -0.59
C ARG A 76 -0.61 18.29 0.02
N TYR A 77 -0.32 17.28 -0.80
CA TYR A 77 0.02 15.94 -0.32
C TYR A 77 1.33 15.94 0.47
N ALA A 78 2.37 16.60 -0.03
CA ALA A 78 3.64 16.77 0.67
C ALA A 78 3.44 17.46 2.03
N ASN A 79 2.61 18.50 2.09
CA ASN A 79 2.27 19.18 3.34
C ASN A 79 1.57 18.24 4.34
N ILE A 80 0.70 17.34 3.88
CA ILE A 80 0.08 16.31 4.73
C ILE A 80 1.14 15.36 5.30
N LEU A 81 2.17 15.02 4.51
CA LEU A 81 3.33 14.24 4.95
C LEU A 81 4.26 15.02 5.90
N GLY A 82 4.07 16.33 6.02
CA GLY A 82 4.86 17.21 6.89
C GLY A 82 6.08 17.86 6.22
N PHE A 83 6.12 17.89 4.89
CA PHE A 83 7.24 18.40 4.11
C PHE A 83 6.81 19.48 3.13
N SER A 84 7.71 20.41 2.81
CA SER A 84 7.55 21.18 1.57
C SER A 84 7.64 20.23 0.37
N PHE A 85 7.10 20.63 -0.78
CA PHE A 85 7.19 19.78 -1.95
C PHE A 85 8.64 19.45 -2.34
N GLN A 86 9.53 20.44 -2.34
CA GLN A 86 10.94 20.21 -2.73
C GLN A 86 11.65 19.29 -1.75
N ASP A 87 11.40 19.45 -0.44
CA ASP A 87 11.97 18.56 0.57
C ASP A 87 11.43 17.13 0.43
N ALA A 88 10.15 16.97 0.09
CA ALA A 88 9.54 15.66 -0.14
C ALA A 88 10.13 14.96 -1.37
N VAL A 89 10.36 15.70 -2.47
CA VAL A 89 11.03 15.19 -3.66
C VAL A 89 12.47 14.78 -3.33
N GLY A 90 13.23 15.67 -2.70
CA GLY A 90 14.61 15.39 -2.30
C GLY A 90 14.72 14.17 -1.38
N MET A 91 13.82 14.06 -0.40
CA MET A 91 13.76 12.91 0.50
C MET A 91 13.50 11.59 -0.24
N ALA A 92 12.62 11.57 -1.24
CA ALA A 92 12.36 10.37 -2.02
C ALA A 92 13.61 9.89 -2.79
N PHE A 93 14.35 10.82 -3.40
CA PHE A 93 15.60 10.49 -4.09
C PHE A 93 16.71 10.06 -3.13
N ASP A 94 16.85 10.72 -1.98
CA ASP A 94 17.84 10.34 -0.96
C ASP A 94 17.60 8.91 -0.45
N ILE A 95 16.34 8.54 -0.23
CA ILE A 95 15.98 7.18 0.23
C ILE A 95 16.20 6.14 -0.87
N SER A 96 15.88 6.48 -2.13
CA SER A 96 16.10 5.57 -3.27
C SER A 96 17.58 5.32 -3.55
N SER A 97 18.43 6.33 -3.34
CA SER A 97 19.89 6.25 -3.52
C SER A 97 20.60 5.65 -2.30
N GLY A 98 19.90 5.43 -1.19
CA GLY A 98 20.46 4.91 0.05
C GLY A 98 21.24 5.95 0.87
N LEU A 99 21.10 7.23 0.55
CA LEU A 99 21.70 8.34 1.31
C LEU A 99 20.95 8.60 2.64
N LYS A 100 19.68 8.21 2.73
CA LYS A 100 18.86 8.29 3.96
C LYS A 100 18.17 6.97 4.27
N ASP A 101 17.99 6.72 5.56
CA ASP A 101 17.30 5.53 6.03
C ASP A 101 15.80 5.58 5.78
N ALA A 102 15.27 4.41 5.40
CA ALA A 102 13.86 4.15 5.16
C ALA A 102 12.99 4.28 6.42
N GLU A 103 13.58 4.31 7.61
CA GLU A 103 12.86 4.48 8.88
C GLU A 103 12.03 5.76 8.92
N ALA A 104 12.48 6.81 8.22
CA ALA A 104 11.77 8.07 8.06
C ALA A 104 10.36 7.90 7.44
N TRP A 105 10.15 6.82 6.67
CA TRP A 105 8.88 6.53 6.01
C TRP A 105 8.02 5.52 6.76
N SER A 106 8.54 4.86 7.80
CA SER A 106 7.90 3.73 8.47
C SER A 106 6.45 4.01 8.91
N CYS A 107 6.15 5.20 9.44
CA CYS A 107 4.81 5.56 9.90
C CYS A 107 3.82 5.92 8.78
N ASN A 108 4.29 6.30 7.59
CA ASN A 108 3.46 6.80 6.48
C ASN A 108 3.85 6.16 5.13
N LEU A 109 4.34 4.92 5.15
CA LEU A 109 4.97 4.29 3.98
C LEU A 109 4.06 4.28 2.76
N ILE A 110 2.80 3.88 2.92
CA ILE A 110 1.82 3.83 1.83
C ILE A 110 1.60 5.22 1.21
N ASP A 111 1.60 6.25 2.03
CA ASP A 111 1.35 7.63 1.59
C ASP A 111 2.54 8.20 0.84
N TRP A 112 3.76 7.92 1.30
CA TRP A 112 4.99 8.25 0.58
C TRP A 112 5.05 7.56 -0.78
N MET A 113 4.68 6.28 -0.84
CA MET A 113 4.63 5.53 -2.09
C MET A 113 3.60 6.12 -3.07
N ASN A 114 2.41 6.45 -2.58
CA ASN A 114 1.37 7.11 -3.36
C ASN A 114 1.89 8.45 -3.91
N PHE A 115 2.52 9.27 -3.06
CA PHE A 115 3.12 10.54 -3.45
C PHE A 115 4.15 10.37 -4.57
N VAL A 116 5.10 9.42 -4.44
CA VAL A 116 6.15 9.19 -5.44
C VAL A 116 5.58 8.70 -6.78
N VAL A 117 4.52 7.88 -6.75
CA VAL A 117 3.84 7.44 -7.99
C VAL A 117 3.13 8.62 -8.68
N PHE A 118 2.43 9.47 -7.95
CA PHE A 118 1.77 10.64 -8.52
C PHE A 118 2.77 11.71 -8.97
N LEU A 119 3.90 11.85 -8.28
CA LEU A 119 5.04 12.68 -8.66
C LEU A 119 5.59 12.24 -10.02
N ASN A 120 5.82 10.94 -10.21
CA ASN A 120 6.24 10.40 -11.50
C ASN A 120 5.24 10.75 -12.61
N ALA A 121 3.94 10.55 -12.36
CA ALA A 121 2.91 10.87 -13.35
C ALA A 121 2.85 12.36 -13.73
N TRP A 122 3.11 13.26 -12.77
CA TRP A 122 3.21 14.69 -13.04
C TRP A 122 4.48 15.03 -13.84
N ASN A 123 5.62 14.47 -13.43
CA ASN A 123 6.92 14.72 -14.05
C ASN A 123 6.98 14.21 -15.51
N LEU A 124 6.23 13.16 -15.84
CA LEU A 124 6.04 12.70 -17.22
C LEU A 124 5.58 13.80 -18.18
N TYR A 125 4.80 14.77 -17.70
CA TYR A 125 4.32 15.88 -18.51
C TYR A 125 5.14 17.16 -18.32
N SER A 126 5.51 17.49 -17.08
CA SER A 126 6.20 18.75 -16.76
C SER A 126 7.69 18.71 -17.10
N HIS A 127 8.32 17.54 -17.00
CA HIS A 127 9.78 17.34 -17.07
C HIS A 127 10.56 18.24 -16.10
N GLU A 128 9.95 18.69 -15.01
CA GLU A 128 10.57 19.64 -14.07
C GLU A 128 11.58 18.96 -13.13
N VAL A 129 11.35 17.69 -12.79
CA VAL A 129 12.21 16.97 -11.83
C VAL A 129 13.48 16.45 -12.51
N ASP A 130 13.35 15.93 -13.73
CA ASP A 130 14.48 15.37 -14.50
C ASP A 130 15.36 16.44 -15.15
N ARG A 131 15.02 17.73 -15.09
CA ARG A 131 15.88 18.81 -15.62
C ARG A 131 17.09 19.11 -14.74
N ASP A 132 17.04 18.75 -13.45
CA ASP A 132 18.17 18.83 -12.52
C ASP A 132 19.01 17.52 -12.49
N SER A 133 18.77 16.59 -13.42
CA SER A 133 19.16 15.16 -13.41
C SER A 133 20.65 14.82 -13.55
N ASN A 134 21.56 15.79 -13.62
CA ASN A 134 22.97 15.42 -13.41
C ASN A 134 23.23 14.86 -12.00
N LYS A 135 22.25 14.98 -11.07
CA LYS A 135 22.34 14.46 -9.69
C LYS A 135 21.32 13.37 -9.32
N HIS A 136 20.18 13.29 -10.01
CA HIS A 136 19.05 12.43 -9.61
C HIS A 136 18.53 11.67 -10.83
N GLY A 137 18.47 10.33 -10.78
CA GLY A 137 17.99 9.49 -11.88
C GLY A 137 16.50 9.69 -12.19
N SER A 138 15.96 9.02 -13.21
CA SER A 138 14.57 9.26 -13.66
C SER A 138 13.52 8.88 -12.61
N THR A 139 12.39 9.59 -12.61
CA THR A 139 11.27 9.30 -11.69
C THR A 139 10.66 7.91 -11.88
N TRP A 140 10.81 7.30 -13.06
CA TRP A 140 10.45 5.90 -13.30
C TRP A 140 11.30 4.94 -12.50
N LEU A 141 12.62 5.12 -12.56
CA LEU A 141 13.56 4.28 -11.82
C LEU A 141 13.33 4.44 -10.30
N LEU A 142 13.10 5.67 -9.84
CA LEU A 142 12.75 5.97 -8.45
C LEU A 142 11.55 5.12 -7.97
N VAL A 143 10.42 5.19 -8.68
CA VAL A 143 9.20 4.45 -8.31
C VAL A 143 9.47 2.94 -8.31
N ASN A 144 10.13 2.43 -9.35
CA ASN A 144 10.41 1.00 -9.51
C ASN A 144 11.30 0.46 -8.38
N LEU A 145 12.39 1.16 -8.05
CA LEU A 145 13.33 0.76 -7.01
C LEU A 145 12.66 0.75 -5.64
N ILE A 146 11.97 1.84 -5.30
CA ILE A 146 11.34 1.98 -3.99
C ILE A 146 10.22 0.94 -3.83
N LEU A 147 9.29 0.80 -4.80
CA LEU A 147 8.21 -0.19 -4.68
C LEU A 147 8.75 -1.61 -4.56
N LYS A 148 9.73 -1.99 -5.39
CA LYS A 148 10.35 -3.32 -5.34
C LYS A 148 11.03 -3.57 -3.99
N LYS A 149 11.81 -2.60 -3.49
CA LYS A 149 12.52 -2.68 -2.21
C LYS A 149 11.55 -2.95 -1.07
N TYR A 150 10.55 -2.10 -0.87
CA TYR A 150 9.68 -2.21 0.30
C TYR A 150 8.71 -3.39 0.22
N ILE A 151 8.22 -3.75 -0.97
CA ILE A 151 7.41 -4.97 -1.13
C ILE A 151 8.27 -6.19 -0.77
N LEU A 152 9.50 -6.26 -1.26
CA LEU A 152 10.42 -7.35 -0.97
C LEU A 152 10.79 -7.41 0.52
N ASP A 153 11.07 -6.27 1.14
CA ASP A 153 11.38 -6.19 2.57
C ASP A 153 10.20 -6.69 3.40
N LYS A 154 8.95 -6.32 3.04
CA LYS A 154 7.76 -6.86 3.70
C LYS A 154 7.59 -8.36 3.46
N VAL A 155 7.78 -8.85 2.25
CA VAL A 155 7.73 -10.29 1.95
C VAL A 155 8.76 -11.08 2.77
N ARG A 156 9.97 -10.53 2.95
CA ARG A 156 11.07 -11.15 3.70
C ARG A 156 10.89 -11.05 5.22
N SER A 157 10.35 -9.96 5.72
CA SER A 157 10.14 -9.75 7.16
C SER A 157 8.91 -10.47 7.68
N MET A 158 7.95 -10.80 6.81
CA MET A 158 6.78 -11.59 7.20
C MET A 158 7.18 -13.05 7.46
N GLY A 159 7.21 -13.40 8.75
CA GLY A 159 7.32 -14.78 9.21
C GLY A 159 6.07 -15.61 8.94
N ALA A 160 5.85 -16.67 9.72
CA ALA A 160 4.61 -17.45 9.63
C ALA A 160 3.39 -16.58 9.98
N LEU A 161 2.37 -16.62 9.11
CA LEU A 161 1.09 -15.90 9.26
C LEU A 161 0.33 -16.23 10.56
N GLU A 162 0.69 -17.34 11.19
CA GLU A 162 0.10 -17.85 12.43
C GLU A 162 0.48 -17.01 13.66
N SER A 163 1.42 -16.06 13.53
CA SER A 163 1.85 -15.19 14.62
C SER A 163 0.82 -14.10 14.96
N SER A 164 0.44 -14.03 16.24
CA SER A 164 -0.23 -12.88 16.86
C SER A 164 0.83 -11.90 17.39
N PRO A 165 0.67 -10.57 17.25
CA PRO A 165 -0.52 -9.83 16.84
C PRO A 165 -0.44 -9.39 15.37
N GLY A 166 -0.72 -10.30 14.44
CA GLY A 166 -0.92 -9.97 13.03
C GLY A 166 0.39 -9.71 12.29
N CYS A 167 0.69 -10.59 11.34
CA CYS A 167 1.74 -10.33 10.36
C CYS A 167 1.51 -8.99 9.62
N ASP A 168 2.59 -8.42 9.08
CA ASP A 168 2.61 -7.20 8.27
C ASP A 168 1.81 -7.29 6.94
N LEU A 169 0.96 -8.31 6.78
CA LEU A 169 0.14 -8.56 5.60
C LEU A 169 -0.75 -7.37 5.22
N PRO A 170 -1.42 -6.64 6.13
CA PRO A 170 -2.21 -5.47 5.74
C PRO A 170 -1.37 -4.42 5.00
N HIS A 171 -0.12 -4.20 5.42
CA HIS A 171 0.79 -3.27 4.75
C HIS A 171 1.18 -3.77 3.36
N LEU A 172 1.48 -5.06 3.21
CA LEU A 172 1.76 -5.64 1.89
C LEU A 172 0.53 -5.54 0.95
N VAL A 173 -0.66 -5.86 1.45
CA VAL A 173 -1.91 -5.74 0.69
C VAL A 173 -2.09 -4.30 0.24
N LEU A 174 -1.90 -3.31 1.12
CA LEU A 174 -2.01 -1.90 0.78
C LEU A 174 -0.98 -1.48 -0.27
N LEU A 175 0.29 -1.90 -0.15
CA LEU A 175 1.33 -1.60 -1.16
C LEU A 175 0.93 -2.11 -2.56
N VAL A 176 0.39 -3.32 -2.65
CA VAL A 176 -0.01 -3.94 -3.92
C VAL A 176 -1.32 -3.35 -4.47
N THR A 177 -2.26 -2.99 -3.60
CA THR A 177 -3.61 -2.53 -3.99
C THR A 177 -3.71 -1.03 -4.20
N GLU A 178 -2.80 -0.23 -3.62
CA GLU A 178 -2.75 1.22 -3.80
C GLU A 178 -1.56 1.67 -4.68
N PRO A 179 -0.34 1.94 -4.17
CA PRO A 179 0.67 2.62 -4.97
C PRO A 179 1.14 1.79 -6.17
N LEU A 180 1.25 0.46 -6.04
CA LEU A 180 1.55 -0.41 -7.18
C LEU A 180 0.41 -0.42 -8.21
N ALA A 181 -0.84 -0.31 -7.77
CA ALA A 181 -1.99 -0.21 -8.67
C ALA A 181 -1.98 1.11 -9.45
N TRP A 182 -1.70 2.23 -8.78
CA TRP A 182 -1.56 3.53 -9.41
C TRP A 182 -0.40 3.54 -10.42
N HIS A 183 0.72 2.91 -10.09
CA HIS A 183 1.86 2.81 -11.01
C HIS A 183 1.52 1.98 -12.25
N ILE A 184 0.85 0.83 -12.07
CA ILE A 184 0.35 0.02 -13.19
C ILE A 184 -0.58 0.85 -14.09
N MET A 185 -1.44 1.68 -13.51
CA MET A 185 -2.33 2.54 -14.30
C MET A 185 -1.53 3.57 -15.11
N VAL A 186 -0.53 4.21 -14.53
CA VAL A 186 0.36 5.15 -15.25
C VAL A 186 1.08 4.44 -16.40
N ILE A 187 1.66 3.26 -16.14
CA ILE A 187 2.29 2.39 -17.15
C ILE A 187 1.30 2.08 -18.29
N GLN A 188 0.08 1.63 -17.96
CA GLN A 188 -0.96 1.32 -18.95
C GLN A 188 -1.33 2.52 -19.82
N CYS A 189 -1.43 3.71 -19.22
CA CYS A 189 -1.77 4.93 -19.96
C CYS A 189 -0.67 5.31 -20.96
N CYS A 190 0.60 5.22 -20.54
CA CYS A 190 1.74 5.47 -21.42
C CYS A 190 1.78 4.42 -22.55
N ALA A 191 1.75 3.14 -22.17
CA ALA A 191 1.84 2.01 -23.09
C ALA A 191 0.76 2.04 -24.19
N ARG A 192 -0.51 2.25 -23.81
CA ARG A 192 -1.62 2.37 -24.78
C ARG A 192 -1.47 3.57 -25.71
N SER A 193 -0.82 4.64 -25.24
CA SER A 193 -0.61 5.84 -26.04
C SER A 193 0.59 5.71 -26.99
N LEU A 194 1.55 4.81 -26.68
CA LEU A 194 2.71 4.49 -27.52
C LEU A 194 2.33 3.61 -28.73
N LEU A 195 1.23 2.85 -28.65
CA LEU A 195 0.77 2.01 -29.75
C LEU A 195 0.45 2.84 -31.01
N PRO A 196 0.86 2.38 -32.20
CA PRO A 196 0.60 3.10 -33.44
C PRO A 196 -0.90 3.17 -33.73
N SER A 197 -1.50 4.33 -33.52
CA SER A 197 -2.85 4.63 -34.01
C SER A 197 -2.81 4.69 -35.54
N GLY A 198 -3.56 3.81 -36.21
CA GLY A 198 -3.64 3.74 -37.67
C GLY A 198 -3.86 5.13 -38.27
N LYS A 199 -2.93 5.55 -39.16
CA LYS A 199 -2.77 6.88 -39.79
C LYS A 199 -1.96 7.92 -39.00
N ARG A 200 -0.70 7.63 -38.64
CA ARG A 200 0.30 8.69 -38.41
C ARG A 200 1.19 8.87 -39.65
N LYS A 201 1.13 10.06 -40.25
CA LYS A 201 2.12 10.53 -41.25
C LYS A 201 3.46 10.65 -40.52
N LYS A 202 4.47 9.87 -40.92
CA LYS A 202 5.85 9.94 -40.38
C LYS A 202 6.33 11.40 -40.40
N LYS A 203 6.54 11.99 -39.22
CA LYS A 203 7.27 13.24 -39.05
C LYS A 203 8.45 12.92 -38.14
N GLY A 204 9.57 12.55 -38.75
CA GLY A 204 10.84 12.39 -38.07
C GLY A 204 11.24 13.68 -37.37
N GLY A 205 11.27 13.67 -36.05
CA GLY A 205 11.57 14.83 -35.22
C GLY A 205 11.85 14.45 -33.76
N PRO A 206 12.20 15.42 -32.89
CA PRO A 206 12.58 15.18 -31.49
C PRO A 206 11.55 14.39 -30.66
N SER A 207 10.28 14.45 -31.05
CA SER A 207 9.20 13.66 -30.44
C SER A 207 9.35 12.15 -30.66
N GLU A 208 9.97 11.70 -31.75
CA GLU A 208 10.21 10.26 -31.99
C GLU A 208 11.30 9.70 -31.04
N GLN A 209 12.34 10.47 -30.73
CA GLN A 209 13.40 10.05 -29.78
C GLN A 209 12.87 9.96 -28.34
N CYS A 210 12.10 10.96 -27.89
CA CYS A 210 11.46 10.96 -26.57
C CYS A 210 10.49 9.77 -26.40
N ASN A 211 9.79 9.37 -27.46
CA ASN A 211 8.94 8.18 -27.44
C ASN A 211 9.72 6.87 -27.33
N ILE A 212 10.96 6.81 -27.84
CA ILE A 212 11.82 5.61 -27.71
C ILE A 212 12.30 5.46 -26.26
N GLU A 213 12.79 6.54 -25.65
CA GLU A 213 13.24 6.55 -24.25
C GLU A 213 12.10 6.19 -23.30
N LEU A 214 10.93 6.82 -23.47
CA LEU A 214 9.74 6.50 -22.68
C LEU A 214 9.25 5.07 -22.91
N CYS A 215 9.34 4.54 -24.14
CA CYS A 215 9.01 3.14 -24.43
C CYS A 215 9.92 2.19 -23.64
N GLN A 216 11.22 2.46 -23.60
CA GLN A 216 12.17 1.68 -22.82
C GLN A 216 11.86 1.75 -21.32
N GLU A 217 11.61 2.94 -20.77
CA GLU A 217 11.26 3.11 -19.36
C GLU A 217 9.96 2.39 -18.99
N VAL A 218 8.96 2.41 -19.88
CA VAL A 218 7.70 1.68 -19.72
C VAL A 218 7.95 0.17 -19.74
N GLN A 219 8.73 -0.35 -20.68
CA GLN A 219 9.07 -1.78 -20.75
C GLN A 219 9.84 -2.25 -19.50
N ASP A 220 10.78 -1.43 -19.01
CA ASP A 220 11.55 -1.72 -17.80
C ASP A 220 10.66 -1.72 -16.56
N SER A 221 9.73 -0.77 -16.48
CA SER A 221 8.74 -0.69 -15.41
C SER A 221 7.76 -1.87 -15.42
N ILE A 222 7.27 -2.27 -16.60
CA ILE A 222 6.44 -3.48 -16.80
C ILE A 222 7.16 -4.71 -16.25
N ARG A 223 8.44 -4.89 -16.61
CA ARG A 223 9.26 -6.01 -16.13
C ARG A 223 9.43 -5.95 -14.61
N CYS A 224 9.81 -4.80 -14.07
CA CYS A 224 10.02 -4.61 -12.64
C CYS A 224 8.75 -4.92 -11.82
N VAL A 225 7.60 -4.41 -12.27
CA VAL A 225 6.30 -4.65 -11.63
C VAL A 225 5.91 -6.14 -11.70
N CYS A 226 6.07 -6.78 -12.86
CA CYS A 226 5.82 -8.22 -13.01
C CYS A 226 6.65 -9.03 -12.02
N GLU A 227 7.97 -8.85 -12.00
CA GLU A 227 8.87 -9.55 -11.08
C GLU A 227 8.46 -9.32 -9.61
N THR A 228 8.10 -8.08 -9.27
CA THR A 228 7.72 -7.71 -7.90
C THR A 228 6.43 -8.42 -7.46
N ILE A 229 5.41 -8.49 -8.34
CA ILE A 229 4.15 -9.18 -8.01
C ILE A 229 4.34 -10.69 -8.00
N GLU A 230 5.20 -11.23 -8.86
CA GLU A 230 5.53 -12.66 -8.87
C GLU A 230 6.15 -13.10 -7.54
N LEU A 231 7.04 -12.29 -6.95
CA LEU A 231 7.58 -12.55 -5.61
C LEU A 231 6.48 -12.64 -4.53
N VAL A 232 5.49 -11.74 -4.59
CA VAL A 232 4.34 -11.77 -3.68
C VAL A 232 3.48 -13.02 -3.92
N ARG A 233 3.19 -13.33 -5.19
CA ARG A 233 2.41 -14.50 -5.59
C ARG A 233 3.06 -15.79 -5.10
N ASP A 234 4.37 -15.92 -5.26
CA ASP A 234 5.10 -17.12 -4.88
C ASP A 234 5.12 -17.28 -3.35
N TRP A 235 5.31 -16.19 -2.60
CA TRP A 235 5.15 -16.20 -1.14
C TRP A 235 3.73 -16.59 -0.71
N LEU A 236 2.68 -16.06 -1.33
CA LEU A 236 1.29 -16.42 -1.02
C LEU A 236 1.04 -17.92 -1.23
N ASN A 237 1.54 -18.49 -2.34
CA ASN A 237 1.43 -19.91 -2.62
C ASN A 237 2.15 -20.77 -1.56
N GLN A 238 3.33 -20.34 -1.09
CA GLN A 238 4.04 -21.02 0.00
C GLN A 238 3.26 -20.98 1.33
N GLN A 239 2.56 -19.89 1.63
CA GLN A 239 1.74 -19.81 2.84
C GLN A 239 0.49 -20.70 2.75
N MET A 240 -0.07 -20.87 1.56
CA MET A 240 -1.26 -21.69 1.34
C MET A 240 -0.97 -23.19 1.27
N SER A 241 0.22 -23.60 0.83
CA SER A 241 0.62 -25.01 0.70
C SER A 241 0.84 -25.72 2.03
N LYS A 242 1.05 -24.97 3.12
CA LYS A 242 1.15 -25.50 4.50
C LYS A 242 -0.14 -26.22 4.93
N SER A 243 0.01 -27.37 5.60
CA SER A 243 -1.11 -28.21 6.03
C SER A 243 -1.95 -27.54 7.13
N ASP A 244 -3.25 -27.85 7.20
CA ASP A 244 -4.13 -27.29 8.22
C ASP A 244 -3.83 -27.81 9.62
N ASN A 245 -3.34 -29.05 9.69
CA ASN A 245 -3.04 -29.67 10.97
C ASN A 245 -1.86 -28.94 11.63
N ASP A 246 -0.79 -28.68 10.87
CA ASP A 246 0.41 -27.98 11.37
C ASP A 246 0.07 -26.55 11.79
N LYS A 247 -0.78 -25.85 11.01
CA LYS A 247 -1.27 -24.51 11.36
C LYS A 247 -2.09 -24.51 12.63
N SER A 248 -2.95 -25.51 12.78
CA SER A 248 -3.82 -25.61 13.95
C SER A 248 -3.00 -25.85 15.21
N GLU A 249 -2.01 -26.73 15.14
CA GLU A 249 -1.08 -26.98 16.24
C GLU A 249 -0.26 -25.74 16.59
N SER A 250 0.23 -25.01 15.58
CA SER A 250 0.96 -23.74 15.74
C SER A 250 0.13 -22.65 16.43
N ILE A 251 -1.14 -22.46 16.03
CA ILE A 251 -2.06 -21.50 16.66
C ILE A 251 -2.32 -21.88 18.12
N LEU A 252 -2.65 -23.14 18.38
CA LEU A 252 -2.99 -23.61 19.72
C LEU A 252 -1.80 -23.58 20.67
N SER A 253 -0.60 -23.94 20.20
CA SER A 253 0.63 -23.84 20.99
C SER A 253 0.95 -22.39 21.34
N SER A 254 0.81 -21.47 20.38
CA SER A 254 1.01 -20.02 20.62
C SER A 254 0.06 -19.49 21.70
N LEU A 255 -1.22 -19.86 21.66
CA LEU A 255 -2.22 -19.46 22.67
C LEU A 255 -1.93 -20.04 24.06
N LYS A 256 -1.31 -21.22 24.15
CA LYS A 256 -0.96 -21.84 25.43
C LYS A 256 0.27 -21.18 26.09
N ILE A 257 1.23 -20.72 25.28
CA ILE A 257 2.47 -20.10 25.75
C ILE A 257 2.23 -18.66 26.26
N ASP A 258 1.30 -17.91 25.65
CA ASP A 258 1.02 -16.49 25.94
C ASP A 258 0.19 -16.27 27.22
N GLY A 259 0.63 -16.92 28.31
CA GLY A 259 -0.22 -17.28 29.44
C GLY A 259 -0.69 -16.18 30.39
N GLU A 260 -0.01 -15.04 30.40
CA GLU A 260 -0.19 -13.99 31.40
C GLU A 260 -0.78 -12.69 30.79
N LEU A 261 -0.59 -12.46 29.49
CA LEU A 261 -1.04 -11.27 28.75
C LEU A 261 -1.55 -11.67 27.37
N GLY A 262 -2.42 -10.86 26.76
CA GLY A 262 -2.86 -11.08 25.38
C GLY A 262 -3.90 -12.19 25.16
N PRO A 263 -4.03 -12.70 23.92
CA PRO A 263 -5.04 -13.68 23.53
C PRO A 263 -4.97 -15.01 24.29
N GLY A 264 -3.78 -15.42 24.76
CA GLY A 264 -3.59 -16.65 25.52
C GLY A 264 -4.29 -16.65 26.88
N LYS A 265 -4.34 -15.49 27.55
CA LYS A 265 -5.12 -15.30 28.78
C LYS A 265 -6.62 -15.53 28.55
N VAL A 266 -7.16 -14.98 27.47
CA VAL A 266 -8.57 -15.16 27.10
C VAL A 266 -8.86 -16.64 26.80
N TYR A 267 -7.98 -17.27 26.03
CA TYR A 267 -8.06 -18.70 25.73
C TYR A 267 -8.13 -19.55 27.02
N ARG A 268 -7.23 -19.30 27.98
CA ARG A 268 -7.17 -20.04 29.25
C ARG A 268 -8.41 -19.85 30.12
N VAL A 269 -8.92 -18.62 30.20
CA VAL A 269 -10.16 -18.33 30.95
C VAL A 269 -11.32 -19.13 30.36
N ILE A 270 -11.49 -19.11 29.04
CA ILE A 270 -12.57 -19.85 28.39
C ILE A 270 -12.36 -21.37 28.56
N GLU A 271 -11.15 -21.88 28.36
CA GLU A 271 -10.82 -23.30 28.54
C GLU A 271 -11.14 -23.78 29.97
N THR A 272 -10.78 -22.98 30.98
CA THR A 272 -11.08 -23.26 32.40
C THR A 272 -12.58 -23.28 32.65
N LEU A 273 -13.31 -22.29 32.11
CA LEU A 273 -14.77 -22.22 32.25
C LEU A 273 -15.46 -23.40 31.57
N THR A 274 -14.96 -23.87 30.42
CA THR A 274 -15.53 -25.04 29.71
C THR A 274 -15.20 -26.38 30.37
N SER A 275 -14.08 -26.48 31.08
CA SER A 275 -13.62 -27.72 31.73
C SER A 275 -14.12 -27.86 33.17
N SER A 276 -14.62 -26.77 33.78
CA SER A 276 -15.16 -26.79 35.13
C SER A 276 -16.49 -27.54 35.19
N SER A 277 -16.60 -28.55 36.06
CA SER A 277 -17.85 -29.28 36.32
C SER A 277 -18.93 -28.44 37.05
N THR A 278 -18.65 -27.16 37.33
CA THR A 278 -19.50 -26.26 38.14
C THR A 278 -20.05 -25.05 37.38
N ILE A 279 -20.14 -25.10 36.05
CA ILE A 279 -20.74 -24.03 35.19
C ILE A 279 -22.17 -23.64 35.65
N ASP A 280 -22.81 -24.51 36.43
CA ASP A 280 -24.25 -24.52 36.71
C ASP A 280 -24.76 -23.60 37.84
N ARG A 281 -23.97 -22.72 38.47
CA ARG A 281 -24.46 -21.93 39.63
C ARG A 281 -24.63 -20.42 39.46
N GLY A 282 -24.47 -19.84 38.27
CA GLY A 282 -24.72 -18.39 38.14
C GLY A 282 -24.70 -17.74 36.76
N LEU A 283 -24.42 -18.46 35.67
CA LEU A 283 -24.23 -17.87 34.33
C LEU A 283 -25.50 -17.91 33.45
N GLY A 284 -26.51 -18.69 33.82
CA GLY A 284 -27.75 -18.83 33.04
C GLY A 284 -27.61 -19.71 31.78
N ASP A 285 -28.70 -20.36 31.38
CA ASP A 285 -28.72 -21.45 30.39
C ASP A 285 -28.17 -21.11 29.00
N VAL A 286 -28.26 -19.84 28.60
CA VAL A 286 -27.76 -19.38 27.29
C VAL A 286 -26.24 -19.35 27.28
N ILE A 287 -25.63 -18.80 28.33
CA ILE A 287 -24.17 -18.68 28.44
C ILE A 287 -23.56 -20.06 28.68
N THR A 288 -24.20 -20.89 29.52
CA THR A 288 -23.80 -22.28 29.74
C THR A 288 -23.75 -23.07 28.43
N ARG A 289 -24.81 -23.00 27.60
CA ARG A 289 -24.82 -23.67 26.30
C ARG A 289 -23.76 -23.13 25.34
N ALA A 290 -23.55 -21.81 25.31
CA ALA A 290 -22.53 -21.20 24.47
C ALA A 290 -21.12 -21.68 24.85
N LEU A 291 -20.81 -21.74 26.14
CA LEU A 291 -19.54 -22.27 26.65
C LEU A 291 -19.39 -23.77 26.34
N GLN A 292 -20.43 -24.57 26.52
CA GLN A 292 -20.39 -26.00 26.18
C GLN A 292 -20.17 -26.27 24.68
N SER A 293 -20.63 -25.36 23.81
CA SER A 293 -20.42 -25.46 22.36
C SER A 293 -19.04 -24.98 21.89
N TRP A 294 -18.24 -24.40 22.79
CA TRP A 294 -16.93 -23.86 22.46
C TRP A 294 -15.88 -24.95 22.34
N SER A 295 -15.08 -24.91 21.27
CA SER A 295 -13.93 -25.80 21.12
C SER A 295 -12.70 -25.07 20.57
N PRO A 296 -11.50 -25.32 21.12
CA PRO A 296 -10.24 -24.79 20.60
C PRO A 296 -10.01 -25.15 19.12
N ALA A 297 -10.34 -26.40 18.76
CA ALA A 297 -10.16 -26.93 17.42
C ALA A 297 -11.04 -26.22 16.39
N ASP A 298 -12.30 -25.92 16.72
CA ASP A 298 -13.20 -25.22 15.80
C ASP A 298 -12.81 -23.75 15.63
N ILE A 299 -12.29 -23.08 16.67
CA ILE A 299 -11.76 -21.71 16.54
C ILE A 299 -10.54 -21.70 15.64
N SER A 300 -9.59 -22.59 15.90
CA SER A 300 -8.40 -22.75 15.07
C SER A 300 -8.78 -22.98 13.60
N ARG A 301 -9.72 -23.90 13.34
CA ARG A 301 -10.26 -24.15 12.00
C ARG A 301 -10.87 -22.90 11.37
N LYS A 302 -11.69 -22.15 12.11
CA LYS A 302 -12.30 -20.89 11.63
C LYS A 302 -11.25 -19.83 11.29
N ILE A 303 -10.22 -19.68 12.11
CA ILE A 303 -9.10 -18.76 11.86
C ILE A 303 -8.38 -19.17 10.57
N ILE A 304 -8.01 -20.44 10.43
CA ILE A 304 -7.32 -20.98 9.25
C ILE A 304 -8.16 -20.78 7.99
N THR A 305 -9.45 -21.11 8.03
CA THR A 305 -10.37 -20.90 6.90
C THR A 305 -10.42 -19.43 6.51
N SER A 306 -10.59 -18.52 7.49
CA SER A 306 -10.66 -17.08 7.24
C SER A 306 -9.36 -16.54 6.64
N GLN A 307 -8.20 -16.97 7.17
CA GLN A 307 -6.89 -16.61 6.64
C GLN A 307 -6.72 -17.11 5.21
N ARG A 308 -7.09 -18.37 4.90
CA ARG A 308 -7.04 -18.89 3.54
C ARG A 308 -7.92 -18.10 2.58
N THR A 309 -9.14 -17.75 2.98
CA THR A 309 -10.02 -16.93 2.13
C THR A 309 -9.41 -15.57 1.84
N ALA A 310 -8.81 -14.91 2.85
CA ALA A 310 -8.13 -13.63 2.66
C ALA A 310 -6.91 -13.75 1.73
N LEU A 311 -6.05 -14.75 1.95
CA LEU A 311 -4.87 -15.00 1.11
C LEU A 311 -5.23 -15.36 -0.32
N SER A 312 -6.27 -16.19 -0.52
CA SER A 312 -6.78 -16.56 -1.85
C SER A 312 -7.33 -15.36 -2.60
N ASN A 313 -8.08 -14.49 -1.91
CA ASN A 313 -8.55 -13.23 -2.50
C ASN A 313 -7.39 -12.33 -2.91
N PHE A 314 -6.35 -12.23 -2.08
CA PHE A 314 -5.17 -11.43 -2.40
C PHE A 314 -4.36 -12.03 -3.55
N LEU A 315 -4.19 -13.34 -3.58
CA LEU A 315 -3.55 -14.04 -4.70
C LEU A 315 -4.26 -13.74 -6.02
N ARG A 316 -5.60 -13.80 -6.03
CA ARG A 316 -6.41 -13.47 -7.22
C ARG A 316 -6.17 -12.04 -7.72
N ILE A 317 -5.96 -11.08 -6.81
CA ILE A 317 -5.58 -9.71 -7.16
C ILE A 317 -4.20 -9.68 -7.82
N CYS A 318 -3.21 -10.38 -7.25
CA CYS A 318 -1.87 -10.48 -7.82
C CYS A 318 -1.89 -11.13 -9.22
N ASP A 319 -2.59 -12.25 -9.39
CA ASP A 319 -2.72 -12.94 -10.68
C ASP A 319 -3.38 -12.06 -11.74
N SER A 320 -4.45 -11.35 -11.36
CA SER A 320 -5.12 -10.40 -12.25
C SER A 320 -4.19 -9.27 -12.71
N LYS A 321 -3.38 -8.71 -11.80
CA LYS A 321 -2.40 -7.66 -12.12
C LYS A 321 -1.28 -8.20 -13.01
N ILE A 322 -0.71 -9.36 -12.70
CA ILE A 322 0.32 -10.02 -13.53
C ILE A 322 -0.21 -10.24 -14.94
N LYS A 323 -1.42 -10.79 -15.08
CA LYS A 323 -2.05 -11.01 -16.38
C LYS A 323 -2.16 -9.69 -17.15
N SER A 324 -2.67 -8.64 -16.52
CA SER A 324 -2.84 -7.34 -17.17
C SER A 324 -1.52 -6.71 -17.62
N VAL A 325 -0.46 -6.81 -16.82
CA VAL A 325 0.85 -6.26 -17.16
C VAL A 325 1.56 -7.09 -18.24
N LYS A 326 1.39 -8.42 -18.25
CA LYS A 326 1.91 -9.30 -19.31
C LYS A 326 1.21 -9.08 -20.64
N GLU A 327 -0.11 -8.90 -20.64
CA GLU A 327 -0.88 -8.52 -21.84
C GLU A 327 -0.40 -7.19 -22.40
N LEU A 328 -0.13 -6.22 -21.53
CA LEU A 328 0.41 -4.92 -21.93
C LEU A 328 1.81 -5.05 -22.55
N LYS A 329 2.69 -5.87 -21.95
CA LYS A 329 4.02 -6.16 -22.49
C LYS A 329 3.96 -6.75 -23.89
N ALA A 330 2.99 -7.62 -24.17
CA ALA A 330 2.85 -8.26 -25.47
C ALA A 330 2.33 -7.31 -26.57
N GLN A 331 1.77 -6.16 -26.18
CA GLN A 331 1.25 -5.15 -27.11
C GLN A 331 2.30 -4.13 -27.54
N LEU A 332 3.29 -3.86 -26.68
CA LEU A 332 4.39 -2.91 -26.91
C LEU A 332 5.52 -3.51 -27.76
#